data_AF-A0A3C0GBB1-F1
#
_entry.id   AF-A0A3C0GBB1-F1
#
_cell.length_a   1.000
_cell.length_b   1.000
_cell.length_c   1.000
_cell.angle_alpha   90.00
_cell.angle_beta   90.00
_cell.angle_gamma   90.00
#
_symmetry.space_group_name_H-M   'P 1'
#
loop_
_entity.id
_entity.type
_entity.pdbx_description
1 polymer ?
#
loop_
_entity_poly.entity_id
_entity_poly.type
_entity_poly.pdbx_seq_one_letter_code
_entity_poly.pdbx_strand_id
1 'polypeptide(L)'
;DDLLEKEIYSLDMGALIAGAKYKGEFEERLKAVVNEVTGSEGRIVLFIDEIHTLVGAGGGEGAMDAANILKPALARGELRAIGATTLAEFQKYFEKDKALE
;
A
#
# COMPACT_ATOMS: atom_id res chain seq x y z
N ASP A 1 -16.03 3.67 16.47
CA ASP A 1 -14.62 4.07 16.65
C ASP A 1 -14.52 5.57 16.65
N ASP A 2 -13.82 6.12 17.66
CA ASP A 2 -13.43 7.53 17.64
C ASP A 2 -12.31 7.71 16.59
N LEU A 3 -12.48 8.68 15.71
CA LEU A 3 -11.49 9.03 14.70
C LEU A 3 -10.41 9.97 15.26
N LEU A 4 -10.67 10.62 16.41
CA LEU A 4 -9.75 11.58 17.03
C LEU A 4 -8.46 10.92 17.53
N GLU A 5 -8.50 9.63 17.87
CA GLU A 5 -7.34 8.86 18.34
C GLU A 5 -6.55 8.20 17.20
N LYS A 6 -6.96 8.40 15.94
CA LYS A 6 -6.27 7.82 14.78
C LYS A 6 -5.08 8.70 14.39
N GLU A 7 -3.96 8.07 14.09
CA GLU A 7 -2.78 8.73 13.53
C GLU A 7 -2.69 8.42 12.03
N ILE A 8 -2.36 9.43 11.22
CA ILE A 8 -2.13 9.24 9.78
C ILE A 8 -0.63 9.26 9.52
N TYR A 9 -0.11 8.19 8.93
CA TYR A 9 1.28 8.10 8.49
C TYR A 9 1.32 8.00 6.96
N SER A 10 2.23 8.73 6.32
CA SER A 10 2.46 8.62 4.89
C SER A 10 3.51 7.54 4.59
N LEU A 11 3.25 6.72 3.59
CA LEU A 11 4.22 5.78 3.05
C LEU A 11 5.21 6.53 2.14
N ASP A 12 6.49 6.55 2.51
CA ASP A 12 7.55 7.08 1.67
C ASP A 12 8.10 5.98 0.74
N MET A 13 7.65 6.02 -0.51
CA MET A 13 8.11 5.09 -1.55
C MET A 13 9.60 5.25 -1.87
N GLY A 14 10.12 6.48 -1.81
CA GLY A 14 11.53 6.77 -2.02
C GLY A 14 12.40 6.10 -0.96
N ALA A 15 12.00 6.18 0.32
CA ALA A 15 12.70 5.53 1.43
C ALA A 15 12.69 4.00 1.32
N LEU A 16 11.59 3.40 0.87
CA LEU A 16 11.49 1.95 0.68
C LEU A 16 12.44 1.46 -0.41
N ILE A 17 12.49 2.17 -1.53
CA ILE A 17 13.35 1.84 -2.68
C ILE A 17 14.81 2.21 -2.41
N ALA A 18 15.06 3.29 -1.67
CA ALA A 18 16.40 3.76 -1.33
C ALA A 18 17.17 2.70 -0.52
N GLY A 19 18.15 2.08 -1.16
CA GLY A 19 18.95 1.03 -0.56
C GLY A 19 18.35 -0.37 -0.67
N ALA A 20 17.24 -0.56 -1.40
CA ALA A 20 16.84 -1.86 -1.92
C ALA A 20 17.64 -2.14 -3.21
N LYS A 21 18.61 -3.06 -3.14
CA LYS A 21 19.41 -3.48 -4.31
C LYS A 21 18.67 -4.48 -5.19
N TYR A 22 17.70 -5.17 -4.59
CA TYR A 22 16.91 -6.22 -5.23
C TYR A 22 15.43 -6.06 -4.85
N LYS A 23 14.54 -6.54 -5.73
CA LYS A 23 13.09 -6.51 -5.52
C LYS A 23 12.66 -7.10 -4.16
N GLY A 24 13.30 -8.17 -3.72
CA GLY A 24 12.98 -8.83 -2.44
C GLY A 24 13.20 -7.94 -1.22
N GLU A 25 14.22 -7.09 -1.22
CA GLU A 25 14.51 -6.18 -0.09
C GLU A 25 13.42 -5.11 0.06
N PHE A 26 12.89 -4.61 -1.06
CA PHE A 26 11.73 -3.73 -1.03
C PHE A 26 10.49 -4.44 -0.46
N GLU A 27 10.21 -5.65 -0.92
CA GLU A 27 9.04 -6.42 -0.44
C GLU A 27 9.12 -6.70 1.07
N GLU A 28 10.31 -7.02 1.59
CA GLU A 28 10.53 -7.20 3.03
C GLU A 28 10.30 -5.91 3.82
N ARG A 29 10.79 -4.78 3.33
CA ARG A 29 10.57 -3.47 3.96
C ARG A 29 9.08 -3.09 3.95
N LEU A 30 8.40 -3.30 2.82
CA LEU A 30 6.97 -3.03 2.73
C LEU A 30 6.18 -3.94 3.69
N LYS A 31 6.51 -5.23 3.79
CA LYS A 31 5.92 -6.14 4.78
C LYS A 31 6.14 -5.65 6.21
N ALA A 32 7.34 -5.15 6.52
CA ALA A 32 7.63 -4.60 7.85
C ALA A 32 6.74 -3.40 8.18
N VAL A 33 6.55 -2.47 7.23
CA VAL A 33 5.63 -1.34 7.41
C VAL A 33 4.19 -1.82 7.60
N VAL A 34 3.72 -2.75 6.78
CA VAL A 34 2.36 -3.30 6.89
C VAL A 34 2.16 -3.96 8.26
N ASN A 35 3.13 -4.74 8.73
CA ASN A 35 3.07 -5.39 10.05
C ASN A 35 3.03 -4.38 11.22
N GLU A 36 3.77 -3.28 11.12
CA GLU A 36 3.74 -2.21 12.12
C GLU A 36 2.35 -1.53 12.16
N VAL A 37 1.79 -1.24 11.00
CA VAL A 37 0.46 -0.62 10.89
C VAL A 37 -0.63 -1.56 11.38
N THR A 38 -0.63 -2.84 10.99
CA THR A 38 -1.62 -3.81 11.46
C THR A 38 -1.47 -4.08 12.97
N GLY A 39 -0.23 -4.10 13.47
CA GLY A 39 0.08 -4.21 14.90
C GLY A 39 -0.37 -3.01 15.74
N SER A 40 -0.70 -1.88 15.12
CA SER A 40 -1.26 -0.71 15.82
C SER A 40 -2.72 -0.91 16.30
N GLU A 41 -3.34 -2.05 15.99
CA GLU A 41 -4.73 -2.39 16.28
C GLU A 41 -5.71 -1.34 15.71
N GLY A 42 -5.39 -0.88 14.49
CA GLY A 42 -6.17 0.08 13.73
C GLY A 42 -6.00 1.54 14.19
N ARG A 43 -5.11 1.86 15.14
CA ARG A 43 -4.80 3.26 15.51
C ARG A 43 -4.14 4.02 14.37
N ILE A 44 -3.34 3.35 13.55
CA ILE A 44 -2.69 3.97 12.39
C ILE A 44 -3.56 3.80 11.13
N VAL A 45 -3.70 4.89 10.37
CA VAL A 45 -4.20 4.90 9.00
C VAL A 45 -3.04 5.22 8.07
N LEU A 46 -2.74 4.30 7.15
CA LEU A 46 -1.65 4.47 6.20
C LEU A 46 -2.11 5.27 4.98
N PHE A 47 -1.52 6.43 4.76
CA PHE A 47 -1.69 7.20 3.54
C PHE A 47 -0.66 6.75 2.49
N ILE A 48 -1.14 6.47 1.28
CA ILE A 48 -0.32 6.02 0.15
C ILE A 48 -0.60 6.95 -1.02
N ASP A 49 0.33 7.84 -1.30
CA ASP A 49 0.29 8.63 -2.52
C ASP A 49 0.61 7.74 -3.74
N GLU A 50 0.04 8.09 -4.89
CA GLU A 50 0.17 7.33 -6.13
C GLU A 50 -0.02 5.81 -5.93
N ILE A 51 -1.10 5.39 -5.25
CA ILE A 51 -1.33 3.98 -4.84
C ILE A 51 -1.31 2.99 -6.01
N HIS A 52 -1.61 3.46 -7.22
CA HIS A 52 -1.51 2.66 -8.43
C HIS A 52 -0.10 2.14 -8.72
N THR A 53 0.95 2.76 -8.18
CA THR A 53 2.34 2.30 -8.30
C THR A 53 2.55 0.96 -7.57
N LEU A 54 1.77 0.68 -6.52
CA LEU A 54 1.81 -0.57 -5.76
C LEU A 54 0.92 -1.67 -6.36
N VAL A 55 -0.10 -1.30 -7.14
CA VAL A 55 -1.11 -2.21 -7.69
C VAL A 55 -0.92 -2.50 -9.17
N GLY A 56 -0.30 -1.57 -9.90
CA GLY A 56 -0.39 -1.48 -11.36
C GLY A 56 0.95 -1.35 -12.09
N ALA A 57 2.10 -1.37 -11.41
CA ALA A 57 3.40 -1.15 -12.06
C ALA A 57 3.84 -2.27 -13.03
N GLY A 58 2.97 -3.24 -13.37
CA GLY A 58 3.16 -4.43 -14.22
C GLY A 58 3.67 -4.26 -15.66
N GLY A 59 4.15 -3.08 -16.08
CA GLY A 59 4.55 -2.82 -17.47
C GLY A 59 6.06 -2.71 -17.73
N GLY A 60 6.89 -2.62 -16.69
CA GLY A 60 8.35 -2.52 -16.83
C GLY A 60 9.06 -3.52 -15.92
N GLU A 61 10.33 -3.80 -16.20
CA GLU A 61 11.19 -4.77 -15.48
C GLU A 61 11.31 -4.55 -13.95
N GLY A 62 10.71 -3.49 -13.40
CA GLY A 62 10.65 -3.16 -11.98
C GLY A 62 9.25 -3.24 -11.34
N ALA A 63 8.25 -3.84 -12.01
CA ALA A 63 6.91 -4.00 -11.46
C ALA A 63 6.91 -4.74 -10.11
N MET A 64 6.74 -3.99 -9.03
CA MET A 64 6.56 -4.53 -7.69
C MET A 64 5.11 -4.93 -7.55
N ASP A 65 4.84 -6.23 -7.36
CA ASP A 65 3.49 -6.73 -7.07
C ASP A 65 3.21 -6.58 -5.57
N ALA A 66 3.29 -5.34 -5.11
CA ALA A 66 3.02 -4.95 -3.73
C ALA A 66 1.54 -5.18 -3.36
N ALA A 67 0.65 -5.26 -4.35
CA ALA A 67 -0.74 -5.64 -4.18
C ALA A 67 -0.90 -6.96 -3.43
N ASN A 68 -0.05 -7.97 -3.68
CA ASN A 68 -0.13 -9.25 -2.96
C ASN A 68 0.20 -9.14 -1.46
N ILE A 69 0.96 -8.10 -1.06
CA ILE A 69 1.27 -7.83 0.34
C ILE A 69 0.11 -7.07 0.99
N LEU A 70 -0.46 -6.09 0.30
CA LEU A 70 -1.50 -5.20 0.84
C LEU A 70 -2.90 -5.84 0.84
N LYS A 71 -3.30 -6.49 -0.26
CA LYS A 71 -4.65 -7.04 -0.46
C LYS A 71 -5.12 -7.94 0.70
N PRO A 72 -4.33 -8.89 1.23
CA PRO A 72 -4.79 -9.73 2.33
C PRO A 72 -5.09 -8.95 3.62
N ALA A 73 -4.27 -7.96 3.98
CA ALA A 73 -4.47 -7.17 5.18
C ALA A 73 -5.64 -6.18 5.04
N LEU A 74 -5.84 -5.63 3.83
CA LEU A 74 -7.00 -4.81 3.48
C LEU A 74 -8.30 -5.63 3.55
N ALA A 75 -8.32 -6.81 2.92
CA ALA A 75 -9.51 -7.68 2.88
C ALA A 75 -9.93 -8.19 4.26
N ARG A 76 -8.98 -8.37 5.19
CA ARG A 76 -9.28 -8.72 6.59
C ARG A 76 -9.68 -7.51 7.45
N GLY A 77 -9.54 -6.30 6.95
CA GLY A 77 -9.78 -5.06 7.71
C GLY A 77 -8.71 -4.74 8.76
N GLU A 78 -7.57 -5.45 8.72
CA GLU A 78 -6.44 -5.25 9.64
C GLU A 78 -5.64 -3.99 9.26
N LEU A 79 -5.54 -3.69 7.97
CA LEU A 79 -4.90 -2.50 7.44
C LEU A 79 -5.97 -1.47 7.07
N ARG A 80 -5.93 -0.30 7.71
CA ARG A 80 -6.69 0.88 7.28
C ARG A 80 -5.77 1.77 6.45
N ALA A 81 -6.15 2.05 5.21
CA ALA A 81 -5.35 2.87 4.32
C ALA A 81 -6.20 3.84 3.51
N ILE A 82 -5.57 4.95 3.12
CA ILE A 82 -6.12 5.95 2.20
C ILE A 82 -5.16 6.02 1.02
N GLY A 83 -5.63 5.71 -0.18
CA GLY A 83 -4.86 5.81 -1.41
C GLY A 83 -5.22 7.05 -2.21
N ALA A 84 -4.23 7.75 -2.75
CA ALA A 84 -4.41 8.81 -3.73
C ALA A 84 -3.95 8.36 -5.12
N THR A 85 -4.70 8.70 -6.16
CA THR A 85 -4.37 8.41 -7.56
C THR A 85 -5.20 9.30 -8.48
N THR A 86 -4.81 9.42 -9.74
CA THR A 86 -5.64 10.08 -10.76
C THR A 86 -6.79 9.18 -11.22
N LEU A 87 -7.84 9.78 -11.77
CA LEU A 87 -8.98 9.04 -12.32
C LEU A 87 -8.55 8.03 -13.40
N ALA A 88 -7.61 8.41 -14.28
CA ALA A 88 -7.15 7.54 -15.36
C ALA A 88 -6.42 6.29 -14.83
N GLU A 89 -5.63 6.43 -13.77
CA GLU A 89 -4.95 5.31 -13.11
C GLU A 89 -5.94 4.42 -12.36
N PHE A 90 -6.93 5.02 -11.67
CA PHE A 90 -8.00 4.27 -11.03
C PHE A 90 -8.73 3.36 -12.03
N GLN A 91 -9.14 3.91 -13.17
CA GLN A 91 -9.80 3.15 -14.24
C GLN A 91 -8.91 2.05 -14.82
N LYS A 92 -7.60 2.34 -14.95
CA LYS A 92 -6.63 1.39 -15.50
C LYS A 92 -6.33 0.22 -14.56
N TYR A 93 -6.19 0.49 -13.27
CA TYR A 93 -5.58 -0.44 -12.32
C TYR A 93 -6.53 -0.97 -11.23
N PHE A 94 -7.61 -0.26 -10.91
CA PHE A 94 -8.52 -0.60 -9.82
C PHE A 94 -9.93 -0.97 -10.32
N GLU A 95 -10.46 -0.28 -11.33
CA GLU A 95 -11.84 -0.47 -11.81
C GLU A 95 -12.13 -1.88 -12.35
N LYS A 96 -11.10 -2.59 -12.83
CA LYS A 96 -11.25 -3.96 -13.34
C LYS A 96 -11.23 -5.03 -12.25
N ASP A 97 -10.83 -4.68 -11.02
CA ASP A 97 -10.60 -5.62 -9.92
C ASP A 97 -11.60 -5.32 -8.78
N LYS A 98 -12.78 -5.96 -8.85
CA LYS A 98 -13.89 -5.80 -7.89
C LYS A 98 -13.56 -6.22 -6.44
N ALA A 99 -12.35 -6.72 -6.18
CA ALA A 99 -11.91 -7.14 -4.86
C ALA A 99 -11.44 -5.96 -3.96
N LEU A 100 -11.43 -4.73 -4.49
CA LEU A 100 -11.01 -3.51 -3.78
C LEU A 100 -12.18 -2.56 -3.44
N GLU A 101 -13.42 -2.99 -3.67
CA GLU A 101 -14.64 -2.39 -3.09
C GLU A 101 -14.94 -2.98 -1.70
#